data_AF-V9EPS0-F1
#
_entry.id   AF-V9EPS0-F1
#
_cell.length_a   1.000
_cell.length_b   1.000
_cell.length_c   1.000
_cell.angle_alpha   90.00
_cell.angle_beta   90.00
_cell.angle_gamma   90.00
#
_symmetry.space_group_name_H-M   'P 1'
#
loop_
_entity.id
_entity.type
_entity.pdbx_description
1 polymer ?
#
loop_
_entity_poly.entity_id
_entity_poly.type
_entity_poly.pdbx_seq_one_letter_code
_entity_poly.pdbx_strand_id
1 'polypeptide(L)' 'MSAVIYEEARAALKRFVVNLVQDTVVYTQYANRRTVTMRDVVYALKRQGRPIYGFD' A
#
# COMPACT_ATOMS: atom_id res chain seq x y z
N MET A 1 2.57 -7.10 28.96
CA MET A 1 3.64 -7.27 27.95
C MET A 1 3.10 -7.62 26.56
N SER A 2 2.25 -8.65 26.39
CA SER A 2 1.71 -9.05 25.08
C SER A 2 0.84 -7.98 24.39
N ALA A 3 0.01 -7.25 25.13
CA ALA A 3 -0.86 -6.20 24.59
C ALA A 3 -0.09 -5.09 23.86
N VAL A 4 1.12 -4.75 24.33
CA VAL A 4 1.96 -3.71 23.71
C VAL A 4 2.43 -4.13 22.31
N ILE A 5 2.77 -5.41 22.14
CA ILE A 5 3.21 -5.97 20.84
C ILE A 5 2.08 -5.91 19.81
N TYR A 6 0.84 -6.21 20.22
CA TYR A 6 -0.32 -6.11 19.33
C TYR A 6 -0.57 -4.67 18.87
N GLU A 7 -0.52 -3.70 19.79
CA GLU A 7 -0.71 -2.29 19.45
C GLU A 7 0.40 -1.76 18.54
N GLU A 8 1.66 -2.13 18.81
CA GLU A 8 2.80 -1.72 17.99
C GLU A 8 2.72 -2.32 16.58
N ALA A 9 2.41 -3.61 16.46
CA ALA A 9 2.23 -4.27 15.18
C ALA A 9 1.06 -3.66 14.39
N ARG A 10 -0.06 -3.35 15.06
CA ARG A 10 -1.22 -2.70 14.44
C ARG A 10 -0.89 -1.28 13.97
N ALA A 11 -0.14 -0.52 14.76
CA ALA A 11 0.30 0.82 14.39
C ALA A 11 1.27 0.79 13.19
N ALA A 12 2.19 -0.18 13.14
CA ALA A 12 3.08 -0.39 12.00
C ALA A 12 2.28 -0.72 10.73
N LEU A 13 1.32 -1.66 10.81
CA LEU A 13 0.48 -2.04 9.67
C LEU A 13 -0.38 -0.86 9.18
N LYS A 14 -0.98 -0.09 10.10
CA LYS A 14 -1.79 1.07 9.73
C LYS A 14 -0.97 2.12 9.00
N ARG A 15 0.24 2.43 9.48
CA ARG A 15 1.17 3.36 8.81
C ARG A 15 1.54 2.88 7.42
N PHE A 16 1.85 1.58 7.28
CA PHE A 16 2.16 0.99 5.98
C PHE A 16 1.00 1.14 4.99
N VAL A 17 -0.22 0.77 5.38
CA VAL A 17 -1.39 0.83 4.49
C VAL A 17 -1.74 2.27 4.11
N VAL A 18 -1.67 3.22 5.05
CA VAL A 18 -1.95 4.64 4.74
C VAL A 18 -0.99 5.18 3.68
N ASN A 19 0.31 4.92 3.84
CA ASN A 19 1.32 5.37 2.88
C ASN A 19 1.16 4.67 1.53
N LEU A 20 0.87 3.37 1.54
CA LEU A 20 0.62 2.62 0.30
C LEU A 20 -0.58 3.17 -0.45
N VAL A 21 -1.72 3.39 0.23
CA VAL A 21 -2.93 3.90 -0.41
C VAL A 21 -2.71 5.29 -1.03
N GLN A 22 -2.01 6.19 -0.34
CA GLN A 22 -1.64 7.50 -0.89
C GLN A 22 -0.88 7.39 -2.22
N ASP A 23 0.09 6.47 -2.31
CA ASP A 23 0.83 6.24 -3.54
C ASP A 23 -0.04 5.61 -4.64
N THR A 24 -0.94 4.68 -4.30
CA THR A 24 -1.83 4.06 -5.30
C THR A 24 -2.83 5.04 -5.91
N VAL A 25 -3.24 6.07 -5.16
CA VAL A 25 -4.17 7.10 -5.64
C VAL A 25 -3.55 7.89 -6.79
N VAL A 26 -2.24 8.13 -6.79
CA VAL A 26 -1.54 8.81 -7.89
C VAL A 26 -1.70 8.04 -9.20
N TYR A 27 -1.48 6.74 -9.19
CA TYR A 27 -1.66 5.89 -10.38
C TYR A 27 -3.13 5.78 -10.83
N THR A 28 -4.04 5.70 -9.86
CA THR A 28 -5.48 5.65 -10.12
C THR A 28 -5.98 6.92 -10.80
N GLN A 29 -5.56 8.08 -10.30
CA GLN A 29 -5.89 9.40 -10.86
C GLN A 29 -5.23 9.60 -12.24
N TYR A 30 -3.96 9.22 -12.40
CA TYR A 30 -3.26 9.28 -13.69
C TYR A 30 -3.99 8.49 -14.77
N ALA A 31 -4.60 7.36 -14.41
CA ALA A 31 -5.40 6.55 -15.31
C ALA A 31 -6.85 7.03 -15.49
N ASN A 32 -7.23 8.22 -14.99
CA ASN A 32 -8.59 8.76 -15.00
C ASN A 32 -9.65 7.81 -14.40
N ARG A 33 -9.27 7.00 -13.41
CA ARG A 33 -10.17 6.08 -12.71
C ARG A 33 -10.52 6.61 -11.32
N ARG A 34 -11.65 6.14 -10.78
CA ARG A 34 -12.07 6.39 -9.39
C ARG A 34 -11.87 5.19 -8.47
N THR A 35 -11.56 4.03 -9.04
CA THR A 35 -11.37 2.77 -8.32
C THR A 35 -9.92 2.35 -8.45
N VAL A 36 -9.29 2.12 -7.30
CA VAL A 36 -7.94 1.55 -7.22
C VAL A 36 -8.01 0.11 -7.72
N THR A 37 -7.13 -0.22 -8.65
CA THR A 37 -6.96 -1.58 -9.18
C THR A 37 -5.68 -2.20 -8.65
N MET A 38 -5.57 -3.51 -8.78
CA MET A 38 -4.37 -4.26 -8.38
C MET A 38 -3.09 -3.69 -9.01
N ARG A 39 -3.13 -3.28 -10.29
CA ARG A 39 -1.96 -2.69 -10.98
C ARG A 39 -1.45 -1.41 -10.32
N ASP A 40 -2.36 -0.57 -9.81
CA ASP A 40 -1.98 0.65 -9.09
C ASP A 40 -1.21 0.32 -7.80
N VAL A 41 -1.62 -0.76 -7.12
CA VAL A 41 -0.95 -1.29 -5.91
C VAL A 41 0.43 -1.84 -6.25
N VAL A 42 0.54 -2.67 -7.30
CA VAL A 42 1.82 -3.24 -7.74
C VAL A 42 2.80 -2.14 -8.13
N TYR A 43 2.35 -1.11 -8.85
CA TYR A 43 3.20 0.02 -9.22
C TYR A 43 3.61 0.89 -8.03
N ALA A 44 2.69 1.18 -7.10
CA ALA A 44 3.03 1.89 -5.87
C ALA A 44 4.08 1.15 -5.03
N LEU A 45 3.93 -0.18 -4.89
CA LEU A 45 4.88 -1.01 -4.17
C LEU A 45 6.25 -1.08 -4.85
N LYS A 46 6.28 -1.17 -6.19
CA LYS A 46 7.51 -1.09 -6.98
C LYS A 46 8.23 0.24 -6.76
N ARG A 47 7.49 1.36 -6.74
CA ARG A 47 8.03 2.70 -6.42
C ARG A 47 8.59 2.79 -5.00
N GLN A 48 7.97 2.12 -4.02
CA GLN A 48 8.46 2.05 -2.64
C GLN A 48 9.64 1.08 -2.44
N GLY A 49 10.14 0.43 -3.50
CA GLY A 49 11.23 -0.56 -3.40
C GLY A 49 10.81 -1.89 -2.79
N ARG A 50 9.52 -2.22 -2.83
CA ARG A 50 8.93 -3.46 -2.27
C ARG A 50 8.14 -4.23 -3.35
N PRO A 51 8.78 -4.64 -4.46
CA PRO A 51 8.06 -5.29 -5.56
C PRO A 51 7.41 -6.60 -5.10
N ILE A 52 6.18 -6.85 -5.56
CA ILE A 52 5.53 -8.16 -5.43
C ILE A 52 5.66 -8.88 -6.78
N TYR A 53 6.21 -10.09 -6.76
CA TYR A 53 6.39 -10.93 -7.94
C TYR A 53 5.17 -11.82 -8.20
N GLY A 54 4.93 -12.18 -9.47
CA GLY A 54 3.82 -13.07 -9.86
C GLY A 54 2.47 -12.37 -10.04
N PHE A 55 2.50 -11.05 -10.16
CA PHE A 55 1.33 -10.18 -10.22
C PHE A 55 1.54 -9.17 -11.36
N ASP A 56 0.76 -9.31 -12.44
CA ASP A 56 0.69 -8.41 -13.60
C ASP A 56 -0.79 -8.08 -13.91
#